data_AF-A0A951EUI0-F1
#
_entry.id   AF-A0A951EUI0-F1
#
_cell.length_a   1.000
_cell.length_b   1.000
_cell.length_c   1.000
_cell.angle_alpha   90.00
_cell.angle_beta   90.00
_cell.angle_gamma   90.00
#
_symmetry.space_group_name_H-M   'P 1'
#
loop_
_entity.id
_entity.type
_entity.pdbx_description
1 polymer ?
#
loop_
_entity_poly.entity_id
_entity_poly.type
_entity_poly.pdbx_seq_one_letter_code
_entity_poly.pdbx_strand_id
1 'polypeptide(L)'
;MSSSVKAWLKKWLFRLLGKDPEAVVVAFCTGDPQLCRRMAEEIERLVPERRHFVVTQDNWPSMRRELGRYRIGLAAVLLSREPNSLRRAAYLMAPRRILAYNSRLERHHLRLDLASFLFWRGVPLDRIYLRPWWWPWPKRERSSAPKDYRVIEGRACAGGRRRIAVLTPYYPYPLSHGGAVRIYNLLREMAAEFDIELFAFSDQGSEIETAPLAAFCARLVLAAKPRYREPRWSSLLPPDVHEFRSLAMRKALAQERRSFGFELLQVEYTQLAEYGGDVLVEHDVTFDLFGQIARRERTLAAWWDYYRWRRFETQAVSRYRRVIVMSAKDAALLGRPCAVIENGVDFERFRAEPENPDQNLLFIGSFRHFPNIAAYRFFTEQVWPLVSCRFPHACVTVVCGPDHLMYWRAFTDSPEPQSSERIRMLGFVADVRPLYHEADIVLAPTPVSAGTNV
;
A
#
# COMPACT_ATOMS: atom_id res chain seq x y z
N MET A 1 -32.15 41.09 14.64
CA MET A 1 -33.28 40.16 14.35
C MET A 1 -32.98 38.82 14.99
N SER A 2 -33.76 38.42 16.01
CA SER A 2 -33.51 37.20 16.79
C SER A 2 -33.56 35.94 15.93
N SER A 3 -32.80 34.90 16.32
CA SER A 3 -32.76 33.60 15.64
C SER A 3 -34.15 32.98 15.45
N SER A 4 -35.09 33.29 16.36
CA SER A 4 -36.49 32.89 16.35
C SER A 4 -37.26 33.39 15.12
N VAL A 5 -37.12 34.68 14.76
CA VAL A 5 -37.84 35.26 13.61
C VAL A 5 -37.33 34.68 12.29
N LYS A 6 -36.01 34.45 12.16
CA LYS A 6 -35.42 33.78 10.98
C LYS A 6 -35.87 32.31 10.88
N ALA A 7 -35.98 31.59 12.00
CA ALA A 7 -36.45 30.21 12.02
C ALA A 7 -37.94 30.10 11.65
N TRP A 8 -38.76 31.05 12.11
CA TRP A 8 -40.18 31.13 11.81
C TRP A 8 -40.46 31.46 10.34
N LEU A 9 -39.81 32.51 9.80
CA LEU A 9 -39.92 32.87 8.37
C LEU A 9 -39.49 31.71 7.45
N LYS A 10 -38.44 30.99 7.85
CA LYS A 10 -37.94 29.82 7.12
C LYS A 10 -38.94 28.66 7.16
N LYS A 11 -39.53 28.35 8.33
CA LYS A 11 -40.59 27.34 8.46
C LYS A 11 -41.84 27.70 7.64
N TRP A 12 -42.22 28.97 7.62
CA TRP A 12 -43.37 29.47 6.86
C TRP A 12 -43.16 29.37 5.34
N LEU A 13 -41.98 29.81 4.84
CA LEU A 13 -41.63 29.74 3.42
C LEU A 13 -41.55 28.29 2.91
N PHE A 14 -41.07 27.35 3.73
CA PHE A 14 -40.97 25.94 3.33
C PHE A 14 -42.30 25.19 3.37
N ARG A 15 -43.21 25.54 4.29
CA ARG A 15 -44.60 25.06 4.26
C ARG A 15 -45.33 25.49 2.99
N LEU A 16 -45.12 26.72 2.53
CA LEU A 16 -45.65 27.23 1.25
C LEU A 16 -45.13 26.45 0.02
N LEU A 17 -43.92 25.90 0.09
CA LEU A 17 -43.33 25.06 -0.96
C LEU A 17 -43.69 23.57 -0.82
N GLY A 18 -44.55 23.20 0.14
CA GLY A 18 -44.94 21.81 0.40
C GLY A 18 -43.79 20.91 0.89
N LYS A 19 -42.73 21.51 1.48
CA LYS A 19 -41.54 20.79 1.95
C LYS A 19 -41.38 20.89 3.46
N ASP A 20 -40.94 19.78 4.06
CA ASP A 20 -40.58 19.73 5.47
C ASP A 20 -39.44 20.73 5.76
N PRO A 21 -39.56 21.58 6.80
CA PRO A 21 -38.50 22.51 7.20
C PRO A 21 -37.21 21.80 7.66
N GLU A 22 -37.28 20.54 8.12
CA GLU A 22 -36.11 19.77 8.52
C GLU A 22 -35.44 19.09 7.34
N ALA A 23 -34.12 19.19 7.30
CA ALA A 23 -33.34 18.65 6.21
C ALA A 23 -32.98 17.18 6.50
N VAL A 24 -33.24 16.30 5.54
CA VAL A 24 -32.97 14.87 5.66
C VAL A 24 -31.61 14.51 5.07
N VAL A 25 -31.06 13.37 5.48
CA VAL A 25 -29.88 12.75 4.87
C VAL A 25 -30.35 11.57 4.03
N VAL A 26 -29.85 11.45 2.80
CA VAL A 26 -30.22 10.36 1.90
C VAL A 26 -28.96 9.65 1.42
N ALA A 27 -28.86 8.35 1.70
CA ALA A 27 -27.82 7.48 1.17
C ALA A 27 -28.32 6.80 -0.10
N PHE A 28 -27.72 7.13 -1.24
CA PHE A 28 -28.02 6.50 -2.52
C PHE A 28 -27.04 5.33 -2.74
N CYS A 29 -27.56 4.11 -2.68
CA CYS A 29 -26.80 2.87 -2.86
C CYS A 29 -26.52 2.65 -4.35
N THR A 30 -25.41 3.20 -4.83
CA THR A 30 -25.06 3.28 -6.27
C THR A 30 -23.99 2.27 -6.73
N GLY A 31 -23.61 1.31 -5.89
CA GLY A 31 -22.59 0.30 -6.16
C GLY A 31 -22.74 -0.93 -5.27
N ASP A 32 -21.62 -1.54 -4.87
CA ASP A 32 -21.58 -2.76 -4.05
C ASP A 32 -22.47 -2.64 -2.79
N PRO A 33 -23.37 -3.60 -2.53
CA PRO A 33 -24.31 -3.54 -1.41
C PRO A 33 -23.65 -3.42 -0.04
N GLN A 34 -22.49 -4.06 0.17
CA GLN A 34 -21.78 -4.01 1.46
C GLN A 34 -21.10 -2.66 1.66
N LEU A 35 -20.46 -2.11 0.62
CA LEU A 35 -19.93 -0.74 0.67
C LEU A 35 -21.03 0.29 0.85
N CYS A 36 -22.18 0.12 0.20
CA CYS A 36 -23.33 1.00 0.38
C CYS A 36 -23.88 0.93 1.80
N ARG A 37 -23.94 -0.27 2.41
CA ARG A 37 -24.33 -0.45 3.81
C ARG A 37 -23.35 0.27 4.76
N ARG A 38 -22.05 0.06 4.59
CA ARG A 38 -21.02 0.75 5.40
C ARG A 38 -21.07 2.27 5.24
N MET A 39 -21.27 2.76 4.02
CA MET A 39 -21.48 4.19 3.75
C MET A 39 -22.71 4.73 4.50
N ALA A 40 -23.81 3.99 4.50
CA ALA A 40 -25.03 4.38 5.24
C ALA A 40 -24.81 4.37 6.76
N GLU A 41 -24.20 3.32 7.31
CA GLU A 41 -23.85 3.27 8.74
C GLU A 41 -22.90 4.41 9.14
N GLU A 42 -21.95 4.76 8.29
CA GLU A 42 -21.03 5.88 8.54
C GLU A 42 -21.76 7.23 8.49
N ILE A 43 -22.64 7.46 7.51
CA ILE A 43 -23.38 8.73 7.39
C ILE A 43 -24.30 8.95 8.60
N GLU A 44 -24.89 7.87 9.12
CA GLU A 44 -25.70 7.88 10.34
C GLU A 44 -24.87 8.31 11.55
N ARG A 45 -23.66 7.77 11.72
CA ARG A 45 -22.74 8.17 12.80
C ARG A 45 -22.27 9.62 12.66
N LEU A 46 -22.08 10.11 11.44
CA LEU A 46 -21.62 11.48 11.18
C LEU A 46 -22.69 12.53 11.44
N VAL A 47 -23.96 12.20 11.21
CA VAL A 47 -25.08 13.14 11.36
C VAL A 47 -26.27 12.47 12.06
N PRO A 48 -26.12 12.07 13.34
CA PRO A 48 -27.12 11.25 14.04
C PRO A 48 -28.44 12.00 14.27
N GLU A 49 -28.37 13.33 14.40
CA GLU A 49 -29.50 14.22 14.70
C GLU A 49 -30.53 14.37 13.57
N ARG A 50 -30.27 13.80 12.38
CA ARG A 50 -31.14 13.96 11.21
C ARG A 50 -31.81 12.65 10.86
N ARG A 51 -32.99 12.74 10.25
CA ARG A 51 -33.65 11.58 9.65
C ARG A 51 -32.87 11.11 8.41
N HIS A 52 -32.60 9.81 8.38
CA HIS A 52 -31.87 9.14 7.29
C HIS A 52 -32.81 8.31 6.41
N PHE A 53 -32.51 8.26 5.12
CA PHE A 53 -33.18 7.42 4.15
C PHE A 53 -32.14 6.66 3.33
N VAL A 54 -32.39 5.38 3.07
CA VAL A 54 -31.55 4.54 2.20
C VAL A 54 -32.30 4.24 0.91
N VAL A 55 -31.72 4.63 -0.21
CA VAL A 55 -32.30 4.49 -1.55
C VAL A 55 -31.52 3.44 -2.34
N THR A 56 -32.22 2.40 -2.76
CA THR A 56 -31.73 1.34 -3.66
C THR A 56 -32.45 1.42 -5.01
N GLN A 57 -32.03 0.64 -6.00
CA GLN A 57 -32.71 0.63 -7.30
C GLN A 57 -34.15 0.12 -7.16
N ASP A 58 -34.35 -0.88 -6.31
CA ASP A 58 -35.65 -1.52 -6.08
C ASP A 58 -36.66 -0.56 -5.43
N ASN A 59 -36.21 0.26 -4.47
CA ASN A 59 -37.12 1.14 -3.72
C ASN A 59 -37.26 2.54 -4.33
N TRP A 60 -36.48 2.87 -5.36
CA TRP A 60 -36.42 4.22 -5.93
C TRP A 60 -37.77 4.79 -6.43
N PRO A 61 -38.65 4.04 -7.12
CA PRO A 61 -39.93 4.58 -7.58
C PRO A 61 -40.86 5.02 -6.44
N SER A 62 -40.77 4.35 -5.29
CA SER A 62 -41.47 4.71 -4.05
C SER A 62 -40.79 5.90 -3.38
N MET A 63 -39.48 5.78 -3.12
CA MET A 63 -38.69 6.80 -2.43
C MET A 63 -38.65 8.14 -3.14
N ARG A 64 -38.68 8.17 -4.47
CA ARG A 64 -38.72 9.42 -5.25
C ARG A 64 -39.94 10.28 -4.88
N ARG A 65 -41.10 9.66 -4.67
CA ARG A 65 -42.34 10.36 -4.28
C ARG A 65 -42.27 10.85 -2.83
N GLU A 66 -41.75 10.00 -1.93
CA GLU A 66 -41.61 10.36 -0.52
C GLU A 66 -40.59 11.49 -0.31
N LEU A 67 -39.40 11.38 -0.90
CA LEU A 67 -38.34 12.38 -0.81
C LEU A 67 -38.73 13.73 -1.42
N GLY A 68 -39.72 13.77 -2.32
CA GLY A 68 -40.28 15.01 -2.86
C GLY A 68 -40.83 15.96 -1.78
N ARG A 69 -41.24 15.40 -0.62
CA ARG A 69 -41.76 16.14 0.54
C ARG A 69 -40.66 16.71 1.44
N TYR A 70 -39.41 16.28 1.27
CA TYR A 70 -38.31 16.66 2.16
C TYR A 70 -37.28 17.51 1.44
N ARG A 71 -36.55 18.31 2.23
CA ARG A 71 -35.34 18.97 1.76
C ARG A 71 -34.13 18.06 2.01
N ILE A 72 -33.44 17.63 0.96
CA ILE A 72 -32.20 16.88 1.13
C ILE A 72 -31.08 17.82 1.61
N GLY A 73 -30.64 17.64 2.86
CA GLY A 73 -29.54 18.36 3.48
C GLY A 73 -28.18 17.80 3.15
N LEU A 74 -28.11 16.51 2.87
CA LEU A 74 -26.90 15.77 2.50
C LEU A 74 -27.31 14.54 1.67
N ALA A 75 -26.65 14.30 0.55
CA ALA A 75 -26.83 13.12 -0.27
C ALA A 75 -25.52 12.33 -0.29
N ALA A 76 -25.48 11.18 0.38
CA ALA A 76 -24.34 10.27 0.33
C ALA A 76 -24.43 9.39 -0.92
N VAL A 77 -23.35 9.27 -1.67
CA VAL A 77 -23.33 8.55 -2.95
C VAL A 77 -22.04 7.76 -3.10
N LEU A 78 -22.14 6.45 -3.40
CA LEU A 78 -20.98 5.62 -3.69
C LEU A 78 -20.58 5.74 -5.17
N LEU A 79 -19.38 6.24 -5.45
CA LEU A 79 -18.83 6.32 -6.79
C LEU A 79 -18.24 4.96 -7.18
N SER A 80 -18.93 4.26 -8.09
CA SER A 80 -18.39 3.10 -8.81
C SER A 80 -18.11 3.45 -10.28
N ARG A 81 -17.28 2.65 -10.95
CA ARG A 81 -16.97 2.84 -12.39
C ARG A 81 -18.19 2.65 -13.28
N GLU A 82 -19.15 1.83 -12.85
CA GLU A 82 -20.38 1.58 -13.61
C GLU A 82 -21.32 2.77 -13.54
N PRO A 83 -22.01 3.14 -14.62
CA PRO A 83 -23.03 4.18 -14.58
C PRO A 83 -24.25 3.71 -13.78
N ASN A 84 -24.76 4.54 -12.86
CA ASN A 84 -25.93 4.22 -12.05
C ASN A 84 -26.98 5.35 -12.13
N SER A 85 -28.23 4.99 -12.39
CA SER A 85 -29.37 5.92 -12.50
C SER A 85 -29.64 6.67 -11.20
N LEU A 86 -29.43 6.03 -10.04
CA LEU A 86 -29.56 6.66 -8.72
C LEU A 86 -28.52 7.77 -8.50
N ARG A 87 -27.35 7.64 -9.14
CA ARG A 87 -26.33 8.68 -9.09
C ARG A 87 -26.84 9.95 -9.76
N ARG A 88 -27.42 9.83 -10.96
CA ARG A 88 -28.07 10.94 -11.67
C ARG A 88 -29.21 11.54 -10.85
N ALA A 89 -30.02 10.69 -10.21
CA ALA A 89 -31.07 11.14 -9.31
C ALA A 89 -30.54 11.97 -8.13
N ALA A 90 -29.48 11.51 -7.46
CA ALA A 90 -28.83 12.23 -6.38
C ALA A 90 -28.32 13.61 -6.84
N TYR A 91 -27.69 13.69 -8.02
CA TYR A 91 -27.26 14.96 -8.61
C TYR A 91 -28.42 15.91 -8.91
N LEU A 92 -29.53 15.42 -9.46
CA LEU A 92 -30.69 16.26 -9.75
C LEU A 92 -31.38 16.76 -8.48
N MET A 93 -31.46 15.93 -7.44
CA MET A 93 -32.14 16.30 -6.19
C MET A 93 -31.30 17.16 -5.26
N ALA A 94 -29.97 17.00 -5.29
CA ALA A 94 -29.08 17.62 -4.31
C ALA A 94 -27.72 18.06 -4.90
N PRO A 95 -27.67 18.83 -6.01
CA PRO A 95 -26.45 19.05 -6.81
C PRO A 95 -25.28 19.70 -6.05
N ARG A 96 -25.54 20.41 -4.95
CA ARG A 96 -24.53 21.09 -4.12
C ARG A 96 -24.33 20.45 -2.74
N ARG A 97 -24.93 19.27 -2.49
CA ARG A 97 -24.95 18.62 -1.17
C ARG A 97 -24.56 17.15 -1.23
N ILE A 98 -23.79 16.80 -2.26
CA ILE A 98 -23.33 15.42 -2.44
C ILE A 98 -22.07 15.22 -1.62
N LEU A 99 -22.11 14.22 -0.76
CA LEU A 99 -20.93 13.62 -0.14
C LEU A 99 -20.66 12.32 -0.89
N ALA A 100 -19.66 12.36 -1.76
CA ALA A 100 -19.28 11.20 -2.54
C ALA A 100 -18.32 10.32 -1.75
N TYR A 101 -18.53 9.01 -1.84
CA TYR A 101 -17.65 7.98 -1.30
C TYR A 101 -16.99 7.23 -2.45
N ASN A 102 -15.72 6.84 -2.32
CA ASN A 102 -15.07 5.93 -3.28
C ASN A 102 -15.08 4.48 -2.74
N SER A 103 -14.48 3.54 -3.50
CA SER A 103 -14.32 2.14 -3.12
C SER A 103 -13.55 1.94 -1.81
N ARG A 104 -12.75 2.93 -1.38
CA ARG A 104 -11.99 2.92 -0.12
C ARG A 104 -12.77 3.48 1.07
N LEU A 105 -14.02 3.92 0.85
CA LEU A 105 -14.84 4.68 1.80
C LEU A 105 -14.21 6.03 2.20
N GLU A 106 -13.29 6.57 1.40
CA GLU A 106 -12.90 7.96 1.54
C GLU A 106 -14.08 8.84 1.12
N ARG A 107 -14.26 9.98 1.78
CA ARG A 107 -15.40 10.89 1.57
C ARG A 107 -14.94 12.25 1.07
N HIS A 108 -15.61 12.77 0.04
CA HIS A 108 -15.34 14.10 -0.50
C HIS A 108 -16.64 14.82 -0.88
N HIS A 109 -16.77 16.07 -0.46
CA HIS A 109 -17.90 16.89 -0.88
C HIS A 109 -17.71 17.30 -2.34
N LEU A 110 -18.66 16.95 -3.19
CA LEU A 110 -18.58 17.33 -4.60
C LEU A 110 -18.92 18.81 -4.79
N ARG A 111 -18.00 19.50 -5.46
CA ARG A 111 -18.03 20.90 -5.85
C ARG A 111 -17.63 20.98 -7.33
N LEU A 112 -17.82 22.14 -7.94
CA LEU A 112 -17.37 22.40 -9.32
C LEU A 112 -15.89 22.82 -9.32
N ASP A 113 -15.01 21.94 -8.83
CA ASP A 113 -13.57 22.17 -8.77
C ASP A 113 -12.79 20.93 -9.24
N LEU A 114 -11.48 21.12 -9.48
CA LEU A 114 -10.58 20.04 -9.92
C LEU A 114 -10.51 18.90 -8.89
N ALA A 115 -10.61 19.21 -7.59
CA ALA A 115 -10.53 18.21 -6.54
C ALA A 115 -11.70 17.22 -6.62
N SER A 116 -12.91 17.73 -6.78
CA SER A 116 -14.10 16.91 -6.99
C SER A 116 -14.09 16.15 -8.32
N PHE A 117 -13.52 16.73 -9.38
CA PHE A 117 -13.31 16.00 -10.63
C PHE A 117 -12.32 14.83 -10.46
N LEU A 118 -11.18 15.05 -9.80
CA LEU A 118 -10.18 14.01 -9.54
C LEU A 118 -10.73 12.91 -8.62
N PHE A 119 -11.45 13.28 -7.55
CA PHE A 119 -12.16 12.34 -6.69
C PHE A 119 -13.15 11.50 -7.49
N TRP A 120 -13.91 12.16 -8.38
CA TRP A 120 -14.87 11.48 -9.24
C TRP A 120 -14.22 10.49 -10.21
N ARG A 121 -13.01 10.79 -10.67
CA ARG A 121 -12.18 9.88 -11.48
C ARG A 121 -11.52 8.76 -10.68
N GLY A 122 -11.75 8.66 -9.36
CA GLY A 122 -11.20 7.63 -8.50
C GLY A 122 -9.79 7.93 -7.99
N VAL A 123 -9.32 9.18 -8.05
CA VAL A 123 -8.05 9.56 -7.42
C VAL A 123 -8.24 9.54 -5.90
N PRO A 124 -7.41 8.81 -5.13
CA PRO A 124 -7.47 8.78 -3.68
C PRO A 124 -7.39 10.17 -3.04
N LEU A 125 -8.11 10.40 -1.94
CA LEU A 125 -8.25 11.72 -1.32
C LEU A 125 -6.90 12.31 -0.87
N ASP A 126 -6.01 11.48 -0.34
CA ASP A 126 -4.63 11.84 0.01
C ASP A 126 -3.82 12.31 -1.21
N ARG A 127 -4.23 11.88 -2.42
CA ARG A 127 -3.58 12.22 -3.69
C ARG A 127 -4.18 13.43 -4.41
N ILE A 128 -5.42 13.80 -4.10
CA ILE A 128 -6.13 14.90 -4.78
C ILE A 128 -5.50 16.26 -4.49
N TYR A 129 -4.92 16.42 -3.30
CA TYR A 129 -4.28 17.66 -2.87
C TYR A 129 -2.77 17.64 -3.09
N LEU A 130 -2.23 16.63 -3.80
CA LEU A 130 -0.83 16.65 -4.20
C LEU A 130 -0.65 17.77 -5.22
N ARG A 131 0.39 18.56 -5.02
CA ARG A 131 0.68 19.72 -5.85
C ARG A 131 2.13 19.71 -6.29
N PRO A 132 2.43 20.07 -7.55
CA PRO A 132 3.82 20.16 -7.99
C PRO A 132 4.57 21.21 -7.18
N TRP A 133 5.82 20.90 -6.82
CA TRP A 133 6.66 21.74 -5.97
C TRP A 133 6.99 23.12 -6.56
N TRP A 134 6.91 23.27 -7.88
CA TRP A 134 7.29 24.49 -8.63
C TRP A 134 6.23 25.60 -8.59
N TRP A 135 5.07 25.39 -7.98
CA TRP A 135 3.98 26.37 -7.90
C TRP A 135 3.72 26.82 -6.45
N PRO A 136 3.34 28.09 -6.19
CA PRO A 136 3.34 28.68 -4.85
C PRO A 136 2.18 28.24 -3.94
N TRP A 137 2.11 26.95 -3.61
CA TRP A 137 1.06 26.37 -2.75
C TRP A 137 1.35 26.53 -1.24
N PRO A 138 0.32 26.47 -0.37
CA PRO A 138 0.45 26.50 1.08
C PRO A 138 1.42 25.42 1.62
N LYS A 139 2.24 25.77 2.62
CA LYS A 139 3.31 24.89 3.15
C LYS A 139 2.83 23.52 3.66
N ARG A 140 1.58 23.38 4.11
CA ARG A 140 1.00 22.11 4.63
C ARG A 140 0.78 21.04 3.55
N GLU A 141 0.80 21.43 2.27
CA GLU A 141 0.57 20.54 1.13
C GLU A 141 1.89 20.05 0.50
N ARG A 142 3.06 20.49 1.00
CA ARG A 142 4.37 20.13 0.46
C ARG A 142 4.91 18.85 1.07
N SER A 143 5.79 18.18 0.32
CA SER A 143 6.61 17.09 0.84
C SER A 143 7.41 17.55 2.06
N SER A 144 7.44 16.76 3.13
CA SER A 144 8.21 17.07 4.34
C SER A 144 9.24 15.97 4.58
N ALA A 145 10.51 16.35 4.69
CA ALA A 145 11.59 15.46 5.07
C ALA A 145 12.06 15.79 6.49
N PRO A 146 12.11 14.81 7.41
CA PRO A 146 12.84 14.92 8.66
C PRO A 146 14.27 15.38 8.43
N LYS A 147 14.80 16.17 9.35
CA LYS A 147 16.18 16.69 9.26
C LYS A 147 17.18 15.88 10.07
N ASP A 148 16.69 15.10 11.03
CA ASP A 148 17.49 14.41 12.02
C ASP A 148 17.47 12.89 11.79
N TYR A 149 18.51 12.24 12.31
CA TYR A 149 18.66 10.80 12.37
C TYR A 149 19.09 10.40 13.78
N ARG A 150 18.94 9.12 14.12
CA ARG A 150 19.36 8.57 15.42
C ARG A 150 20.41 7.51 15.19
N VAL A 151 21.40 7.46 16.08
CA VAL A 151 22.43 6.41 16.11
C VAL A 151 22.22 5.58 17.37
N ILE A 152 22.30 4.27 17.21
CA ILE A 152 22.16 3.29 18.29
C ILE A 152 23.35 2.36 18.18
N GLU A 153 24.13 2.24 19.26
CA GLU A 153 25.24 1.31 19.33
C GLU A 153 24.72 -0.11 19.57
N GLY A 154 25.30 -1.09 18.89
CA GLY A 154 24.97 -2.50 19.00
C GLY A 154 26.17 -3.31 19.48
N ARG A 155 26.49 -4.38 18.75
CA ARG A 155 27.62 -5.27 19.03
C ARG A 155 28.94 -4.50 19.03
N ALA A 156 29.79 -4.73 20.03
CA ALA A 156 31.12 -4.14 20.03
C ALA A 156 31.93 -4.56 18.78
N CYS A 157 32.61 -3.60 18.15
CA CYS A 157 33.53 -3.86 17.06
C CYS A 157 34.70 -4.72 17.54
N ALA A 158 35.15 -5.64 16.68
CA ALA A 158 36.31 -6.49 16.97
C ALA A 158 37.55 -5.98 16.25
N GLY A 159 38.71 -6.01 16.92
CA GLY A 159 39.99 -5.65 16.31
C GLY A 159 40.27 -6.52 15.07
N GLY A 160 40.56 -5.88 13.94
CA GLY A 160 40.91 -6.56 12.68
C GLY A 160 39.73 -6.95 11.79
N ARG A 161 38.47 -6.82 12.22
CA ARG A 161 37.31 -6.99 11.33
C ARG A 161 37.14 -5.76 10.44
N ARG A 162 36.80 -6.00 9.17
CA ARG A 162 36.50 -4.92 8.22
C ARG A 162 35.14 -4.31 8.54
N ARG A 163 35.03 -3.01 8.33
CA ARG A 163 33.80 -2.24 8.57
C ARG A 163 33.06 -1.98 7.28
N ILE A 164 31.79 -2.34 7.24
CA ILE A 164 30.93 -2.14 6.07
C ILE A 164 29.62 -1.49 6.48
N ALA A 165 29.00 -0.78 5.54
CA ALA A 165 27.69 -0.19 5.72
C ALA A 165 26.66 -0.85 4.79
N VAL A 166 25.43 -1.00 5.28
CA VAL A 166 24.28 -1.45 4.49
C VAL A 166 23.17 -0.41 4.61
N LEU A 167 22.62 0.04 3.49
CA LEU A 167 21.51 0.99 3.43
C LEU A 167 20.24 0.30 2.96
N THR A 168 19.18 0.37 3.76
CA THR A 168 17.92 -0.33 3.53
C THR A 168 16.71 0.62 3.53
N PRO A 169 15.65 0.34 2.74
CA PRO A 169 14.49 1.23 2.63
C PRO A 169 13.54 1.12 3.83
N TYR A 170 13.78 0.17 4.73
CA TYR A 170 13.03 -0.05 5.96
C TYR A 170 13.93 -0.76 6.96
N TYR A 171 13.61 -0.66 8.24
CA TYR A 171 14.26 -1.46 9.27
C TYR A 171 13.88 -2.95 9.10
N PRO A 172 14.84 -3.88 8.93
CA PRO A 172 14.58 -5.27 8.53
C PRO A 172 14.11 -6.16 9.72
N TYR A 173 13.29 -5.60 10.59
CA TYR A 173 12.64 -6.32 11.69
C TYR A 173 11.33 -5.58 12.09
N PRO A 174 10.24 -6.27 12.44
CA PRO A 174 10.07 -7.73 12.46
C PRO A 174 10.12 -8.35 11.06
N LEU A 175 10.33 -9.67 11.00
CA LEU A 175 10.44 -10.48 9.77
C LEU A 175 9.10 -10.65 9.06
N SER A 176 8.49 -9.53 8.66
CA SER A 176 7.10 -9.43 8.21
C SER A 176 6.90 -9.63 6.71
N HIS A 177 7.97 -9.59 5.92
CA HIS A 177 7.93 -9.82 4.47
C HIS A 177 9.29 -10.30 3.95
N GLY A 178 9.30 -10.89 2.74
CA GLY A 178 10.47 -11.56 2.16
C GLY A 178 11.74 -10.70 2.13
N GLY A 179 11.63 -9.43 1.71
CA GLY A 179 12.77 -8.51 1.72
C GLY A 179 13.37 -8.27 3.12
N ALA A 180 12.56 -8.20 4.17
CA ALA A 180 13.06 -8.08 5.55
C ALA A 180 13.73 -9.37 6.02
N VAL A 181 13.12 -10.54 5.71
CA VAL A 181 13.69 -11.86 5.99
C VAL A 181 15.07 -12.02 5.35
N ARG A 182 15.20 -11.67 4.07
CA ARG A 182 16.47 -11.76 3.34
C ARG A 182 17.53 -10.87 3.97
N ILE A 183 17.25 -9.57 4.08
CA ILE A 183 18.21 -8.59 4.60
C ILE A 183 18.64 -8.97 6.01
N TYR A 184 17.71 -9.33 6.90
CA TYR A 184 18.02 -9.76 8.25
C TYR A 184 19.01 -10.92 8.29
N ASN A 185 18.72 -12.00 7.57
CA ASN A 185 19.55 -13.21 7.61
C ASN A 185 20.91 -12.97 6.96
N LEU A 186 20.96 -12.24 5.84
CA LEU A 186 22.25 -11.90 5.23
C LEU A 186 23.09 -11.00 6.13
N LEU A 187 22.49 -10.02 6.81
CA LEU A 187 23.21 -9.20 7.79
C LEU A 187 23.75 -10.06 8.95
N ARG A 188 22.95 -11.03 9.43
CA ARG A 188 23.37 -11.97 10.49
C ARG A 188 24.59 -12.79 10.05
N GLU A 189 24.56 -13.38 8.86
CA GLU A 189 25.69 -14.17 8.34
C GLU A 189 26.91 -13.27 8.07
N MET A 190 26.72 -12.09 7.49
CA MET A 190 27.81 -11.13 7.25
C MET A 190 28.45 -10.63 8.56
N ALA A 191 27.69 -10.56 9.65
CA ALA A 191 28.21 -10.09 10.95
C ALA A 191 29.24 -11.05 11.58
N ALA A 192 29.34 -12.29 11.09
CA ALA A 192 30.40 -13.22 11.48
C ALA A 192 31.78 -12.73 11.03
N GLU A 193 31.86 -12.06 9.88
CA GLU A 193 33.10 -11.61 9.25
C GLU A 193 33.32 -10.09 9.35
N PHE A 194 32.23 -9.31 9.39
CA PHE A 194 32.27 -7.86 9.31
C PHE A 194 31.66 -7.17 10.53
N ASP A 195 32.16 -5.98 10.84
CA ASP A 195 31.48 -5.04 11.72
C ASP A 195 30.56 -4.15 10.86
N ILE A 196 29.25 -4.32 11.07
CA ILE A 196 28.23 -3.75 10.17
C ILE A 196 27.60 -2.52 10.79
N GLU A 197 27.54 -1.44 10.02
CA GLU A 197 26.68 -0.29 10.29
C GLU A 197 25.45 -0.32 9.37
N LEU A 198 24.27 -0.41 9.96
CA LEU A 198 23.01 -0.47 9.23
C LEU A 198 22.35 0.90 9.19
N PHE A 199 22.12 1.43 7.98
CA PHE A 199 21.29 2.60 7.74
C PHE A 199 19.89 2.14 7.31
N ALA A 200 18.87 2.57 8.03
CA ALA A 200 17.50 2.18 7.72
C ALA A 200 16.52 3.35 7.82
N PHE A 201 15.50 3.35 6.97
CA PHE A 201 14.35 4.23 7.15
C PHE A 201 13.36 3.66 8.17
N SER A 202 12.79 4.54 8.98
CA SER A 202 11.71 4.23 9.91
C SER A 202 10.47 5.09 9.63
N ASP A 203 9.29 4.61 10.00
CA ASP A 203 8.13 5.47 10.03
C ASP A 203 8.23 6.48 11.19
N GLN A 204 7.65 7.67 11.01
CA GLN A 204 7.65 8.68 12.07
C GLN A 204 6.79 8.21 13.24
N GLY A 205 7.39 8.09 14.42
CA GLY A 205 6.69 7.73 15.65
C GLY A 205 6.47 6.22 15.85
N SER A 206 7.00 5.36 14.97
CA SER A 206 7.02 3.92 15.22
C SER A 206 8.07 3.57 16.28
N GLU A 207 7.67 2.85 17.31
CA GLU A 207 8.63 2.15 18.19
C GLU A 207 9.27 1.00 17.40
N ILE A 208 10.59 0.99 17.34
CA ILE A 208 11.37 -0.04 16.66
C ILE A 208 12.08 -0.88 17.71
N GLU A 209 11.88 -2.19 17.63
CA GLU A 209 12.63 -3.13 18.44
C GLU A 209 14.05 -3.25 17.90
N THR A 210 15.00 -2.60 18.57
CA THR A 210 16.38 -2.50 18.07
C THR A 210 17.24 -3.70 18.46
N ALA A 211 16.87 -4.39 19.55
CA ALA A 211 17.67 -5.47 20.13
C ALA A 211 18.04 -6.60 19.15
N PRO A 212 17.13 -7.12 18.30
CA PRO A 212 17.45 -8.21 17.38
C PRO A 212 18.60 -7.91 16.41
N LEU A 213 18.65 -6.69 15.85
CA LEU A 213 19.73 -6.29 14.93
C LEU A 213 20.95 -5.78 15.69
N ALA A 214 20.75 -5.05 16.79
CA ALA A 214 21.84 -4.56 17.64
C ALA A 214 22.66 -5.72 18.23
N ALA A 215 22.10 -6.93 18.34
CA ALA A 215 22.82 -8.13 18.77
C ALA A 215 23.99 -8.50 17.86
N PHE A 216 23.95 -8.18 16.56
CA PHE A 216 25.00 -8.56 15.61
C PHE A 216 25.53 -7.41 14.74
N CYS A 217 24.72 -6.38 14.47
CA CYS A 217 25.19 -5.13 13.87
C CYS A 217 25.92 -4.29 14.91
N ALA A 218 27.03 -3.67 14.50
CA ALA A 218 27.82 -2.84 15.39
C ALA A 218 27.14 -1.50 15.67
N ARG A 219 26.41 -0.96 14.69
CA ARG A 219 25.72 0.33 14.80
C ARG A 219 24.49 0.37 13.92
N LEU A 220 23.43 1.02 14.41
CA LEU A 220 22.17 1.24 13.70
C LEU A 220 21.94 2.74 13.54
N VAL A 221 21.67 3.18 12.32
CA VAL A 221 21.46 4.58 11.94
C VAL A 221 20.06 4.72 11.34
N LEU A 222 19.15 5.32 12.09
CA LEU A 222 17.74 5.39 11.75
C LEU A 222 17.35 6.80 11.32
N ALA A 223 16.81 6.94 10.11
CA ALA A 223 16.24 8.19 9.64
C ALA A 223 14.75 8.02 9.33
N ALA A 224 13.93 8.98 9.71
CA ALA A 224 12.50 8.88 9.42
C ALA A 224 12.22 9.07 7.91
N LYS A 225 11.31 8.26 7.37
CA LYS A 225 10.91 8.30 5.96
C LYS A 225 10.30 9.67 5.62
N PRO A 226 10.72 10.32 4.51
CA PRO A 226 10.06 11.51 3.99
C PRO A 226 8.57 11.26 3.71
N ARG A 227 7.74 12.27 3.95
CA ARG A 227 6.35 12.29 3.47
C ARG A 227 6.34 12.95 2.10
N TYR A 228 6.43 12.16 1.04
CA TYR A 228 6.33 12.64 -0.32
C TYR A 228 4.87 12.96 -0.68
N ARG A 229 4.61 14.18 -1.15
CA ARG A 229 3.27 14.70 -1.44
C ARG A 229 3.13 15.32 -2.84
N GLU A 230 3.93 14.88 -3.80
CA GLU A 230 3.85 15.41 -5.17
C GLU A 230 3.09 14.46 -6.12
N PRO A 231 2.42 14.99 -7.17
CA PRO A 231 1.72 14.18 -8.13
C PRO A 231 2.64 13.16 -8.81
N ARG A 232 2.24 11.89 -8.84
CA ARG A 232 3.06 10.82 -9.41
C ARG A 232 3.45 11.02 -10.87
N TRP A 233 2.72 11.82 -11.65
CA TRP A 233 2.99 12.09 -13.06
C TRP A 233 3.97 13.25 -13.32
N SER A 234 4.26 14.10 -12.33
CA SER A 234 4.98 15.36 -12.57
C SER A 234 6.50 15.26 -12.57
N SER A 235 7.07 14.07 -12.39
CA SER A 235 8.52 13.84 -12.30
C SER A 235 9.00 12.80 -13.31
N LEU A 236 10.21 13.00 -13.84
CA LEU A 236 10.92 11.96 -14.62
C LEU A 236 11.44 10.83 -13.74
N LEU A 237 11.69 11.09 -12.46
CA LEU A 237 12.07 10.06 -11.51
C LEU A 237 10.83 9.30 -11.03
N PRO A 238 10.96 7.98 -10.80
CA PRO A 238 9.90 7.21 -10.18
C PRO A 238 9.47 7.80 -8.82
N PRO A 239 8.17 7.81 -8.49
CA PRO A 239 7.68 8.30 -7.20
C PRO A 239 8.34 7.63 -6.00
N ASP A 240 8.61 6.33 -6.08
CA ASP A 240 9.22 5.54 -5.01
C ASP A 240 10.64 6.04 -4.68
N VAL A 241 11.41 6.45 -5.68
CA VAL A 241 12.73 7.10 -5.49
C VAL A 241 12.57 8.40 -4.70
N HIS A 242 11.56 9.20 -5.03
CA HIS A 242 11.27 10.44 -4.31
C HIS A 242 10.82 10.20 -2.86
N GLU A 243 10.08 9.13 -2.60
CA GLU A 243 9.65 8.75 -1.25
C GLU A 243 10.83 8.49 -0.31
N PHE A 244 11.99 8.10 -0.85
CA PHE A 244 13.20 7.85 -0.07
C PHE A 244 14.23 8.96 -0.13
N ARG A 245 13.99 10.08 -0.84
CA ARG A 245 14.93 11.21 -0.86
C ARG A 245 14.96 11.97 0.46
N SER A 246 16.04 11.78 1.23
CA SER A 246 16.23 12.36 2.56
C SER A 246 17.60 13.02 2.69
N LEU A 247 17.59 14.31 3.00
CA LEU A 247 18.81 15.04 3.35
C LEU A 247 19.42 14.52 4.66
N ALA A 248 18.58 14.07 5.61
CA ALA A 248 19.05 13.48 6.85
C ALA A 248 19.86 12.21 6.58
N MET A 249 19.37 11.32 5.71
CA MET A 249 20.09 10.09 5.34
C MET A 249 21.40 10.39 4.59
N ARG A 250 21.41 11.36 3.67
CA ARG A 250 22.66 11.77 2.99
C ARG A 250 23.71 12.30 3.97
N LYS A 251 23.27 13.09 4.96
CA LYS A 251 24.15 13.61 6.01
C LYS A 251 24.67 12.49 6.91
N ALA A 252 23.79 11.59 7.33
CA ALA A 252 24.13 10.44 8.16
C ALA A 252 25.22 9.59 7.48
N LEU A 253 25.02 9.18 6.23
CA LEU A 253 26.02 8.43 5.46
C LEU A 253 27.38 9.14 5.40
N ALA A 254 27.39 10.46 5.17
CA ALA A 254 28.64 11.23 5.08
C ALA A 254 29.34 11.47 6.44
N GLN A 255 28.59 11.51 7.53
CA GLN A 255 29.13 11.67 8.89
C GLN A 255 29.64 10.32 9.41
N GLU A 256 28.83 9.28 9.29
CA GLU A 256 29.17 7.95 9.78
C GLU A 256 30.27 7.28 8.96
N ARG A 257 30.40 7.57 7.65
CA ARG A 257 31.57 7.12 6.88
C ARG A 257 32.89 7.57 7.49
N ARG A 258 32.89 8.72 8.17
CA ARG A 258 34.07 9.25 8.88
C ARG A 258 34.13 8.75 10.33
N SER A 259 32.99 8.66 11.02
CA SER A 259 32.94 8.24 12.43
C SER A 259 33.13 6.73 12.61
N PHE A 260 32.29 5.93 11.95
CA PHE A 260 32.39 4.48 11.97
C PHE A 260 33.55 3.99 11.10
N GLY A 261 33.85 4.70 10.01
CA GLY A 261 34.98 4.37 9.15
C GLY A 261 34.73 3.16 8.26
N PHE A 262 33.50 2.95 7.78
CA PHE A 262 33.21 1.86 6.84
C PHE A 262 33.88 2.09 5.48
N GLU A 263 34.36 1.00 4.89
CA GLU A 263 35.09 1.01 3.63
C GLU A 263 34.15 0.91 2.42
N LEU A 264 33.10 0.10 2.57
CA LEU A 264 32.14 -0.24 1.51
C LEU A 264 30.72 0.07 1.95
N LEU A 265 29.92 0.57 1.01
CA LEU A 265 28.48 0.77 1.17
C LEU A 265 27.71 -0.14 0.21
N GLN A 266 26.93 -1.04 0.78
CA GLN A 266 25.90 -1.81 0.09
C GLN A 266 24.56 -1.06 0.16
N VAL A 267 23.86 -0.96 -0.96
CA VAL A 267 22.55 -0.32 -1.07
C VAL A 267 21.52 -1.36 -1.50
N GLU A 268 20.48 -1.52 -0.70
CA GLU A 268 19.35 -2.40 -1.00
C GLU A 268 18.27 -1.66 -1.79
N TYR A 269 17.79 -2.30 -2.86
CA TYR A 269 16.78 -1.81 -3.82
C TYR A 269 17.21 -0.59 -4.66
N THR A 270 16.91 -0.62 -5.96
CA THR A 270 17.21 0.49 -6.88
C THR A 270 16.60 1.82 -6.47
N GLN A 271 15.47 1.86 -5.73
CA GLN A 271 14.92 3.14 -5.25
C GLN A 271 15.89 3.95 -4.39
N LEU A 272 16.89 3.31 -3.76
CA LEU A 272 17.91 3.98 -2.96
C LEU A 272 19.21 4.27 -3.74
N ALA A 273 19.28 3.91 -5.03
CA ALA A 273 20.50 4.03 -5.82
C ALA A 273 21.05 5.46 -5.94
N GLU A 274 20.23 6.49 -5.71
CA GLU A 274 20.69 7.89 -5.70
C GLU A 274 21.55 8.27 -4.49
N TYR A 275 21.61 7.43 -3.46
CA TYR A 275 22.54 7.60 -2.34
C TYR A 275 23.98 7.25 -2.71
N GLY A 276 24.17 6.53 -3.83
CA GLY A 276 25.48 6.02 -4.24
C GLY A 276 25.95 4.88 -3.34
N GLY A 277 27.09 4.27 -3.70
CA GLY A 277 27.66 3.14 -2.98
C GLY A 277 28.52 2.28 -3.89
N ASP A 278 28.96 1.14 -3.36
CA ASP A 278 29.87 0.21 -4.03
C ASP A 278 29.14 -1.00 -4.60
N VAL A 279 28.12 -1.47 -3.86
CA VAL A 279 27.28 -2.62 -4.20
C VAL A 279 25.82 -2.19 -4.23
N LEU A 280 25.11 -2.49 -5.32
CA LEU A 280 23.65 -2.37 -5.40
C LEU A 280 23.05 -3.77 -5.41
N VAL A 281 22.14 -4.03 -4.48
CA VAL A 281 21.39 -5.29 -4.40
C VAL A 281 19.99 -5.03 -4.94
N GLU A 282 19.70 -5.60 -6.11
CA GLU A 282 18.37 -5.55 -6.70
C GLU A 282 17.56 -6.77 -6.30
N HIS A 283 16.50 -6.55 -5.55
CA HIS A 283 15.60 -7.61 -5.12
C HIS A 283 14.65 -7.98 -6.25
N ASP A 284 14.13 -6.97 -6.94
CA ASP A 284 13.17 -7.12 -8.04
C ASP A 284 13.54 -6.13 -9.15
N VAL A 285 13.75 -6.59 -10.39
CA VAL A 285 13.94 -5.68 -11.52
C VAL A 285 12.64 -4.92 -11.78
N THR A 286 12.56 -3.69 -11.27
CA THR A 286 11.31 -2.97 -11.10
C THR A 286 10.70 -2.59 -12.45
N PHE A 287 11.52 -2.26 -13.45
CA PHE A 287 11.01 -1.99 -14.80
C PHE A 287 10.38 -3.22 -15.46
N ASP A 288 10.75 -4.46 -15.11
CA ASP A 288 10.11 -5.67 -15.64
C ASP A 288 8.68 -5.78 -15.09
N LEU A 289 8.51 -5.56 -13.78
CA LEU A 289 7.19 -5.51 -13.13
C LEU A 289 6.28 -4.47 -13.79
N PHE A 290 6.74 -3.22 -13.90
CA PHE A 290 5.95 -2.16 -14.54
C PHE A 290 5.76 -2.42 -16.04
N GLY A 291 6.68 -3.11 -16.72
CA GLY A 291 6.53 -3.54 -18.10
C GLY A 291 5.44 -4.60 -18.30
N GLN A 292 5.29 -5.54 -17.36
CA GLN A 292 4.18 -6.50 -17.34
C GLN A 292 2.85 -5.78 -17.09
N ILE A 293 2.80 -4.85 -16.12
CA ILE A 293 1.61 -4.03 -15.83
C ILE A 293 1.21 -3.19 -17.05
N ALA A 294 2.16 -2.48 -17.67
CA ALA A 294 1.90 -1.64 -18.84
C ALA A 294 1.35 -2.44 -20.03
N ARG A 295 1.84 -3.67 -20.25
CA ARG A 295 1.32 -4.58 -21.29
C ARG A 295 -0.11 -5.05 -21.00
N ARG A 296 -0.42 -5.32 -19.72
CA ARG A 296 -1.73 -5.79 -19.28
C ARG A 296 -2.79 -4.68 -19.28
N GLU A 297 -2.48 -3.53 -18.70
CA GLU A 297 -3.45 -2.44 -18.53
C GLU A 297 -3.57 -1.54 -19.77
N ARG A 298 -2.49 -1.37 -20.54
CA ARG A 298 -2.43 -0.57 -21.78
C ARG A 298 -2.86 0.89 -21.59
N THR A 299 -2.58 1.49 -20.43
CA THR A 299 -2.87 2.91 -20.14
C THR A 299 -1.62 3.79 -20.26
N LEU A 300 -1.80 5.09 -20.54
CA LEU A 300 -0.69 6.06 -20.58
C LEU A 300 0.02 6.18 -19.23
N ALA A 301 -0.72 6.06 -18.11
CA ALA A 301 -0.14 6.12 -16.78
C ALA A 301 0.79 4.93 -16.52
N ALA A 302 0.34 3.71 -16.83
CA ALA A 302 1.16 2.51 -16.68
C ALA A 302 2.40 2.54 -17.60
N TRP A 303 2.24 3.02 -18.84
CA TRP A 303 3.37 3.23 -19.75
C TRP A 303 4.39 4.26 -19.20
N TRP A 304 3.90 5.35 -18.62
CA TRP A 304 4.75 6.38 -18.03
C TRP A 304 5.55 5.86 -16.82
N ASP A 305 4.92 5.06 -15.97
CA ASP A 305 5.61 4.39 -14.85
C ASP A 305 6.70 3.45 -15.36
N TYR A 306 6.39 2.61 -16.35
CA TYR A 306 7.37 1.74 -17.00
C TYR A 306 8.55 2.53 -17.60
N TYR A 307 8.28 3.58 -18.37
CA TYR A 307 9.31 4.38 -19.01
C TYR A 307 10.29 4.99 -17.99
N ARG A 308 9.76 5.56 -16.90
CA ARG A 308 10.57 6.19 -15.86
C ARG A 308 11.41 5.19 -15.09
N TRP A 309 10.82 4.06 -14.70
CA TRP A 309 11.55 2.99 -14.03
C TRP A 309 12.64 2.42 -14.91
N ARG A 310 12.36 2.11 -16.17
CA ARG A 310 13.37 1.62 -17.11
C ARG A 310 14.52 2.60 -17.26
N ARG A 311 14.22 3.88 -17.46
CA ARG A 311 15.25 4.93 -17.56
C ARG A 311 16.10 5.00 -16.29
N PHE A 312 15.46 5.09 -15.13
CA PHE A 312 16.13 5.29 -13.86
C PHE A 312 16.96 4.06 -13.45
N GLU A 313 16.37 2.88 -13.49
CA GLU A 313 16.99 1.62 -13.05
C GLU A 313 18.18 1.24 -13.94
N THR A 314 18.04 1.32 -15.27
CA THR A 314 19.19 1.07 -16.18
C THR A 314 20.34 2.06 -15.91
N GLN A 315 20.03 3.33 -15.65
CA GLN A 315 21.05 4.34 -15.33
C GLN A 315 21.67 4.10 -13.94
N ALA A 316 20.87 3.77 -12.93
CA ALA A 316 21.33 3.47 -11.58
C ALA A 316 22.26 2.27 -11.58
N VAL A 317 21.78 1.15 -12.15
CA VAL A 317 22.51 -0.11 -12.26
C VAL A 317 23.86 0.12 -12.93
N SER A 318 23.95 0.86 -14.05
CA SER A 318 25.24 1.10 -14.74
C SER A 318 26.28 1.89 -13.93
N ARG A 319 25.89 2.63 -12.88
CA ARG A 319 26.81 3.42 -12.05
C ARG A 319 27.47 2.64 -10.92
N TYR A 320 26.89 1.52 -10.51
CA TYR A 320 27.43 0.72 -9.42
C TYR A 320 28.51 -0.24 -9.90
N ARG A 321 29.61 -0.32 -9.13
CA ARG A 321 30.75 -1.21 -9.42
C ARG A 321 30.32 -2.67 -9.40
N ARG A 322 29.55 -3.07 -8.40
CA ARG A 322 28.97 -4.41 -8.28
C ARG A 322 27.45 -4.32 -8.19
N VAL A 323 26.78 -5.23 -8.89
CA VAL A 323 25.33 -5.40 -8.80
C VAL A 323 25.07 -6.86 -8.46
N ILE A 324 24.22 -7.05 -7.45
CA ILE A 324 23.74 -8.36 -7.01
C ILE A 324 22.27 -8.46 -7.37
N VAL A 325 21.86 -9.58 -7.94
CA VAL A 325 20.47 -9.88 -8.29
C VAL A 325 20.07 -11.24 -7.72
N MET A 326 18.77 -11.49 -7.65
CA MET A 326 18.24 -12.69 -6.99
C MET A 326 18.11 -13.90 -7.92
N SER A 327 18.18 -13.69 -9.24
CA SER A 327 18.04 -14.77 -10.22
C SER A 327 18.85 -14.52 -11.49
N ALA A 328 19.14 -15.59 -12.23
CA ALA A 328 19.76 -15.49 -13.55
C ALA A 328 18.88 -14.73 -14.57
N LYS A 329 17.54 -14.80 -14.41
CA LYS A 329 16.58 -14.02 -15.21
C LYS A 329 16.82 -12.52 -15.01
N ASP A 330 16.95 -12.08 -13.77
CA ASP A 330 17.19 -10.66 -13.45
C ASP A 330 18.54 -10.18 -13.97
N ALA A 331 19.59 -11.01 -13.87
CA ALA A 331 20.89 -10.71 -14.44
C ALA A 331 20.81 -10.49 -15.96
N ALA A 332 20.08 -11.36 -16.67
CA ALA A 332 19.86 -11.25 -18.11
C ALA A 332 19.06 -9.99 -18.47
N LEU A 333 18.04 -9.63 -17.68
CA LEU A 333 17.23 -8.43 -17.88
C LEU A 333 18.04 -7.13 -17.76
N LEU A 334 18.97 -7.08 -16.81
CA LEU A 334 19.83 -5.90 -16.61
C LEU A 334 20.92 -5.76 -17.69
N GLY A 335 21.20 -6.82 -18.47
CA GLY A 335 22.10 -6.77 -19.62
C GLY A 335 23.55 -6.41 -19.28
N ARG A 336 24.00 -6.67 -18.05
CA ARG A 336 25.36 -6.42 -17.58
C ARG A 336 25.84 -7.53 -16.62
N PRO A 337 27.15 -7.66 -16.37
CA PRO A 337 27.65 -8.58 -15.37
C PRO A 337 27.08 -8.28 -13.97
N CYS A 338 26.34 -9.23 -13.43
CA CYS A 338 25.77 -9.20 -12.09
C CYS A 338 26.18 -10.48 -11.34
N ALA A 339 26.35 -10.39 -10.03
CA ALA A 339 26.43 -11.57 -9.17
C ALA A 339 25.00 -12.05 -8.89
N VAL A 340 24.74 -13.34 -9.05
CA VAL A 340 23.46 -13.94 -8.67
C VAL A 340 23.61 -14.53 -7.28
N ILE A 341 22.84 -14.02 -6.32
CA ILE A 341 22.77 -14.56 -4.96
C ILE A 341 21.31 -14.84 -4.67
N GLU A 342 20.91 -16.10 -4.77
CA GLU A 342 19.54 -16.54 -4.59
C GLU A 342 19.05 -16.36 -3.14
N ASN A 343 17.75 -16.52 -2.93
CA ASN A 343 17.19 -16.55 -1.58
C ASN A 343 17.49 -17.89 -0.91
N GLY A 344 17.92 -17.81 0.35
CA GLY A 344 18.16 -18.98 1.19
C GLY A 344 17.02 -19.23 2.18
N VAL A 345 17.07 -20.41 2.82
CA VAL A 345 16.19 -20.79 3.92
C VAL A 345 17.05 -21.08 5.15
N ASP A 346 16.56 -20.72 6.33
CA ASP A 346 17.20 -21.07 7.60
C ASP A 346 16.87 -22.53 7.94
N PHE A 347 17.84 -23.43 7.78
CA PHE A 347 17.69 -24.88 8.01
C PHE A 347 17.55 -25.26 9.49
N GLU A 348 17.94 -24.38 10.41
CA GLU A 348 17.68 -24.60 11.84
C GLU A 348 16.21 -24.32 12.14
N ARG A 349 15.67 -23.26 11.54
CA ARG A 349 14.28 -22.83 11.71
C ARG A 349 13.27 -23.69 10.94
N PHE A 350 13.56 -24.05 9.70
CA PHE A 350 12.67 -24.82 8.83
C PHE A 350 13.23 -26.21 8.59
N ARG A 351 12.62 -27.19 9.26
CA ARG A 351 12.96 -28.62 9.14
C ARG A 351 11.82 -29.36 8.48
N ALA A 352 12.17 -30.29 7.59
CA ALA A 352 11.18 -31.18 7.00
C ALA A 352 10.62 -32.12 8.07
N GLU A 353 9.30 -32.26 8.11
CA GLU A 353 8.58 -33.18 8.97
C GLU A 353 7.60 -34.01 8.13
N PRO A 354 7.17 -35.20 8.59
CA PRO A 354 6.17 -35.98 7.88
C PRO A 354 4.84 -35.23 7.70
N GLU A 355 4.25 -35.35 6.51
CA GLU A 355 2.96 -34.74 6.17
C GLU A 355 1.81 -35.44 6.91
N ASN A 356 0.83 -34.66 7.37
CA ASN A 356 -0.46 -35.16 7.88
C ASN A 356 -1.57 -34.69 6.92
N PRO A 357 -2.00 -35.54 5.96
CA PRO A 357 -2.84 -35.12 4.86
C PRO A 357 -4.27 -34.78 5.28
N ASP A 358 -4.65 -33.50 5.22
CA ASP A 358 -5.97 -32.98 5.65
C ASP A 358 -6.67 -32.09 4.58
N GLN A 359 -6.18 -32.09 3.35
CA GLN A 359 -6.60 -31.23 2.23
C GLN A 359 -6.49 -29.72 2.54
N ASN A 360 -5.42 -29.34 3.24
CA ASN A 360 -5.12 -27.98 3.64
C ASN A 360 -4.16 -27.31 2.65
N LEU A 361 -4.61 -26.20 2.08
CA LEU A 361 -3.82 -25.38 1.17
C LEU A 361 -3.34 -24.13 1.92
N LEU A 362 -2.10 -23.72 1.67
CA LEU A 362 -1.49 -22.55 2.31
C LEU A 362 -1.05 -21.53 1.29
N PHE A 363 -1.56 -20.32 1.37
CA PHE A 363 -1.07 -19.16 0.63
C PHE A 363 -0.38 -18.20 1.61
N ILE A 364 0.91 -17.91 1.40
CA ILE A 364 1.64 -16.88 2.16
C ILE A 364 2.05 -15.78 1.20
N GLY A 365 1.47 -14.59 1.38
CA GLY A 365 1.78 -13.45 0.51
C GLY A 365 1.22 -12.16 1.08
N SER A 366 2.11 -11.27 1.54
CA SER A 366 1.71 -9.96 2.05
C SER A 366 1.01 -9.13 0.97
N PHE A 367 -0.21 -8.66 1.26
CA PHE A 367 -0.97 -7.81 0.34
C PHE A 367 -0.36 -6.41 0.16
N ARG A 368 0.65 -6.05 0.95
CA ARG A 368 1.49 -4.87 0.68
C ARG A 368 2.15 -4.94 -0.70
N HIS A 369 2.43 -6.14 -1.20
CA HIS A 369 3.06 -6.37 -2.48
C HIS A 369 2.01 -6.76 -3.54
N PHE A 370 1.86 -5.94 -4.57
CA PHE A 370 0.81 -6.08 -5.59
C PHE A 370 0.75 -7.47 -6.27
N PRO A 371 1.89 -8.10 -6.66
CA PRO A 371 1.89 -9.47 -7.18
C PRO A 371 1.16 -10.49 -6.31
N ASN A 372 1.22 -10.37 -4.97
CA ASN A 372 0.51 -11.28 -4.07
C ASN A 372 -1.01 -11.09 -4.13
N ILE A 373 -1.49 -9.85 -4.26
CA ILE A 373 -2.92 -9.58 -4.50
C ILE A 373 -3.35 -10.18 -5.83
N ALA A 374 -2.55 -10.00 -6.89
CA ALA A 374 -2.85 -10.57 -8.20
C ALA A 374 -2.90 -12.11 -8.16
N ALA A 375 -1.97 -12.73 -7.45
CA ALA A 375 -1.92 -14.18 -7.24
C ALA A 375 -3.13 -14.70 -6.46
N TYR A 376 -3.45 -14.05 -5.33
CA TYR A 376 -4.61 -14.41 -4.51
C TYR A 376 -5.92 -14.29 -5.29
N ARG A 377 -6.10 -13.22 -6.08
CA ARG A 377 -7.28 -13.04 -6.94
C ARG A 377 -7.36 -14.10 -8.02
N PHE A 378 -6.27 -14.37 -8.72
CA PHE A 378 -6.25 -15.42 -9.74
C PHE A 378 -6.66 -16.77 -9.14
N PHE A 379 -6.09 -17.12 -7.99
CA PHE A 379 -6.46 -18.34 -7.28
C PHE A 379 -7.94 -18.34 -6.85
N THR A 380 -8.40 -17.35 -6.10
CA THR A 380 -9.76 -17.34 -5.54
C THR A 380 -10.86 -17.17 -6.57
N GLU A 381 -10.62 -16.43 -7.65
CA GLU A 381 -11.63 -16.14 -8.68
C GLU A 381 -11.67 -17.20 -9.79
N GLN A 382 -10.54 -17.86 -10.10
CA GLN A 382 -10.45 -18.78 -11.25
C GLN A 382 -10.16 -20.23 -10.87
N VAL A 383 -9.33 -20.46 -9.85
CA VAL A 383 -8.86 -21.81 -9.48
C VAL A 383 -9.72 -22.42 -8.37
N TRP A 384 -9.99 -21.65 -7.32
CA TRP A 384 -10.73 -22.10 -6.14
C TRP A 384 -12.13 -22.62 -6.44
N PRO A 385 -12.94 -22.03 -7.36
CA PRO A 385 -14.24 -22.61 -7.71
C PRO A 385 -14.14 -24.03 -8.27
N LEU A 386 -13.07 -24.32 -9.03
CA LEU A 386 -12.82 -25.64 -9.61
C LEU A 386 -12.35 -26.63 -8.55
N VAL A 387 -11.41 -26.20 -7.68
CA VAL A 387 -10.88 -27.02 -6.57
C VAL A 387 -11.97 -27.35 -5.58
N SER A 388 -12.70 -26.35 -5.10
CA SER A 388 -13.75 -26.50 -4.09
C SER A 388 -14.97 -27.30 -4.56
N CYS A 389 -15.18 -27.42 -5.87
CA CYS A 389 -16.18 -28.31 -6.47
C CYS A 389 -15.74 -29.79 -6.47
N ARG A 390 -14.43 -30.04 -6.65
CA ARG A 390 -13.88 -31.41 -6.69
C ARG A 390 -13.47 -31.93 -5.31
N PHE A 391 -13.03 -31.05 -4.43
CA PHE A 391 -12.55 -31.35 -3.08
C PHE A 391 -13.39 -30.55 -2.08
N PRO A 392 -14.56 -31.06 -1.65
CA PRO A 392 -15.49 -30.30 -0.82
C PRO A 392 -14.95 -29.98 0.58
N HIS A 393 -14.03 -30.80 1.08
CA HIS A 393 -13.36 -30.64 2.38
C HIS A 393 -12.09 -29.78 2.32
N ALA A 394 -11.63 -29.40 1.13
CA ALA A 394 -10.44 -28.58 0.99
C ALA A 394 -10.61 -27.24 1.72
N CYS A 395 -9.58 -26.84 2.46
CA CYS A 395 -9.52 -25.58 3.19
C CYS A 395 -8.28 -24.79 2.78
N VAL A 396 -8.38 -23.46 2.77
CA VAL A 396 -7.27 -22.57 2.43
C VAL A 396 -6.95 -21.66 3.60
N THR A 397 -5.72 -21.68 4.08
CA THR A 397 -5.19 -20.66 4.99
C THR A 397 -4.40 -19.63 4.19
N VAL A 398 -4.67 -18.34 4.42
CA VAL A 398 -4.12 -17.22 3.65
C VAL A 398 -3.46 -16.23 4.61
N VAL A 399 -2.12 -16.15 4.61
CA VAL A 399 -1.37 -15.17 5.39
C VAL A 399 -1.19 -13.89 4.56
N CYS A 400 -1.99 -12.88 4.88
CA CYS A 400 -2.13 -11.65 4.09
C CYS A 400 -1.19 -10.52 4.57
N GLY A 401 -0.59 -10.67 5.75
CA GLY A 401 0.24 -9.64 6.38
C GLY A 401 -0.55 -8.54 7.11
N PRO A 402 0.15 -7.59 7.76
CA PRO A 402 -0.48 -6.49 8.50
C PRO A 402 -1.22 -5.53 7.56
N ASP A 403 -2.33 -4.94 8.06
CA ASP A 403 -3.17 -3.96 7.34
C ASP A 403 -3.61 -4.41 5.94
N HIS A 404 -3.75 -5.71 5.71
CA HIS A 404 -3.99 -6.28 4.38
C HIS A 404 -5.22 -5.70 3.66
N LEU A 405 -6.29 -5.35 4.38
CA LEU A 405 -7.48 -4.70 3.80
C LEU A 405 -7.18 -3.27 3.30
N MET A 406 -6.31 -2.52 3.97
CA MET A 406 -5.86 -1.21 3.50
C MET A 406 -5.17 -1.35 2.15
N TYR A 407 -4.24 -2.29 2.02
CA TYR A 407 -3.53 -2.54 0.76
C TYR A 407 -4.44 -3.10 -0.32
N TRP A 408 -5.39 -3.97 0.02
CA TRP A 408 -6.40 -4.45 -0.91
C TRP A 408 -7.18 -3.29 -1.54
N ARG A 409 -7.71 -2.38 -0.72
CA ARG A 409 -8.39 -1.15 -1.18
C ARG A 409 -7.46 -0.22 -1.95
N ALA A 410 -6.16 -0.24 -1.63
CA ALA A 410 -5.18 0.60 -2.30
C ALA A 410 -4.91 0.13 -3.74
N PHE A 411 -4.91 -1.19 -3.97
CA PHE A 411 -4.52 -1.81 -5.23
C PHE A 411 -5.70 -2.33 -6.06
N THR A 412 -6.90 -2.43 -5.49
CA THR A 412 -8.06 -3.00 -6.17
C THR A 412 -9.30 -2.14 -5.98
N ASP A 413 -10.21 -2.21 -6.96
CA ASP A 413 -11.58 -1.68 -6.88
C ASP A 413 -12.61 -2.78 -6.59
N SER A 414 -12.14 -4.01 -6.31
CA SER A 414 -12.98 -5.16 -6.01
C SER A 414 -13.45 -5.12 -4.55
N PRO A 415 -14.58 -5.76 -4.22
CA PRO A 415 -14.98 -6.00 -2.84
C PRO A 415 -13.83 -6.62 -2.04
N GLU A 416 -13.80 -6.32 -0.74
CA GLU A 416 -12.82 -6.92 0.15
C GLU A 416 -12.99 -8.44 0.19
N PRO A 417 -11.89 -9.19 0.24
CA PRO A 417 -11.96 -10.63 0.36
C PRO A 417 -12.58 -10.99 1.70
N GLN A 418 -13.43 -12.01 1.70
CA GLN A 418 -14.14 -12.46 2.89
C GLN A 418 -13.54 -13.79 3.37
N SER A 419 -13.30 -13.87 4.67
CA SER A 419 -13.10 -15.15 5.33
C SER A 419 -14.39 -15.97 5.25
N SER A 420 -14.24 -17.27 5.02
CA SER A 420 -15.33 -18.25 5.08
C SER A 420 -14.85 -19.48 5.84
N GLU A 421 -15.74 -20.43 6.11
CA GLU A 421 -15.36 -21.70 6.76
C GLU A 421 -14.23 -22.43 6.01
N ARG A 422 -14.14 -22.27 4.68
CA ARG A 422 -13.12 -22.92 3.84
C ARG A 422 -11.98 -22.00 3.43
N ILE A 423 -12.04 -20.71 3.74
CA ILE A 423 -10.95 -19.75 3.46
C ILE A 423 -10.68 -18.95 4.75
N ARG A 424 -9.64 -19.34 5.47
CA ARG A 424 -9.15 -18.70 6.69
C ARG A 424 -8.12 -17.63 6.32
N MET A 425 -8.47 -16.35 6.47
CA MET A 425 -7.53 -15.25 6.25
C MET A 425 -6.89 -14.80 7.56
N LEU A 426 -5.56 -14.75 7.59
CA LEU A 426 -4.74 -14.31 8.71
C LEU A 426 -4.00 -13.02 8.34
N GLY A 427 -3.87 -12.11 9.31
CA GLY A 427 -3.11 -10.86 9.16
C GLY A 427 -1.60 -11.08 9.30
N PHE A 428 -0.96 -10.36 10.23
CA PHE A 428 0.43 -10.63 10.60
C PHE A 428 0.52 -11.92 11.43
N VAL A 429 1.39 -12.83 11.04
CA VAL A 429 1.70 -14.08 11.74
C VAL A 429 3.19 -14.05 12.06
N ALA A 430 3.53 -14.02 13.35
CA ALA A 430 4.93 -13.93 13.79
C ALA A 430 5.74 -15.18 13.45
N ASP A 431 5.10 -16.35 13.52
CA ASP A 431 5.70 -17.62 13.14
C ASP A 431 4.79 -18.44 12.24
N VAL A 432 5.22 -18.61 10.99
CA VAL A 432 4.47 -19.32 9.95
C VAL A 432 4.73 -20.82 9.94
N ARG A 433 5.70 -21.33 10.73
CA ARG A 433 6.05 -22.76 10.75
C ARG A 433 4.84 -23.66 11.02
N PRO A 434 4.00 -23.41 12.05
CA PRO A 434 2.82 -24.26 12.29
C PRO A 434 1.90 -24.34 11.07
N LEU A 435 1.78 -23.26 10.30
CA LEU A 435 0.96 -23.24 9.09
C LEU A 435 1.56 -24.09 7.97
N TYR A 436 2.88 -24.15 7.85
CA TYR A 436 3.55 -25.07 6.93
C TYR A 436 3.37 -26.52 7.34
N HIS A 437 3.39 -26.84 8.64
CA HIS A 437 3.13 -28.21 9.13
C HIS A 437 1.67 -28.64 8.95
N GLU A 438 0.72 -27.69 9.05
CA GLU A 438 -0.71 -27.93 8.82
C GLU A 438 -1.07 -28.10 7.33
N ALA A 439 -0.19 -27.70 6.40
CA ALA A 439 -0.51 -27.58 4.99
C ALA A 439 0.02 -28.74 4.16
N ASP A 440 -0.82 -29.26 3.28
CA ASP A 440 -0.45 -30.29 2.29
C ASP A 440 0.11 -29.68 1.01
N ILE A 441 -0.39 -28.48 0.65
CA ILE A 441 -0.01 -27.79 -0.58
C ILE A 441 0.22 -26.32 -0.29
N VAL A 442 1.44 -25.85 -0.56
CA VAL A 442 1.76 -24.42 -0.55
C VAL A 442 1.47 -23.83 -1.94
N LEU A 443 0.75 -22.70 -1.96
CA LEU A 443 0.27 -22.05 -3.17
C LEU A 443 1.18 -20.87 -3.56
N ALA A 444 1.71 -20.92 -4.78
CA ALA A 444 2.42 -19.81 -5.43
C ALA A 444 1.82 -19.45 -6.82
N PRO A 445 0.52 -19.07 -6.90
CA PRO A 445 -0.18 -18.92 -8.17
C PRO A 445 0.08 -17.54 -8.80
N THR A 446 1.32 -17.22 -9.16
CA THR A 446 1.77 -15.86 -9.53
C THR A 446 1.54 -15.52 -11.02
N PRO A 447 0.47 -14.79 -11.41
CA PRO A 447 0.23 -14.42 -12.81
C PRO A 447 1.12 -13.25 -13.27
N VAL A 448 1.68 -12.51 -12.32
CA VAL A 448 2.62 -11.41 -12.51
C VAL A 448 3.71 -11.66 -11.47
N SER A 449 4.96 -11.58 -11.88
CA SER A 449 6.06 -11.79 -10.94
C SER A 449 7.27 -10.91 -11.25
N ALA A 450 7.96 -10.53 -10.18
CA ALA A 450 9.27 -9.91 -10.18
C ALA A 450 10.10 -10.53 -9.04
N GLY A 451 11.42 -10.64 -9.23
CA GLY A 451 12.33 -11.27 -8.27
C GLY A 451 12.31 -12.79 -8.30
N THR A 452 12.47 -13.41 -7.13
CA THR A 452 12.55 -14.87 -6.98
C THR A 452 11.18 -15.51 -7.13
N ASN A 453 11.04 -16.34 -8.17
CA ASN A 453 9.90 -17.25 -8.33
C ASN A 453 10.18 -18.56 -7.59
N VAL A 454 9.14 -19.12 -6.96
CA VAL A 454 9.13 -20.51 -6.49
C VAL A 454 8.77 -21.42 -7.65
#